data_AF-A0A8B3LHJ1-F1
#
_entry.id   AF-A0A8B3LHJ1-F1
#
_cell.length_a   1.000
_cell.length_b   1.000
_cell.length_c   1.000
_cell.angle_alpha   90.00
_cell.angle_beta   90.00
_cell.angle_gamma   90.00
#
_symmetry.space_group_name_H-M   'P 1'
#
loop_
_entity.id
_entity.type
_entity.pdbx_description
1 polymer ?
#
loop_
_entity_poly.entity_id
_entity_poly.type
_entity_poly.pdbx_seq_one_letter_code
_entity_poly.pdbx_strand_id
1 'polypeptide(L)'
;ARADPDHPMRAEFDRFAQGFVEKLRTSKQYAKRAEKLKRDFLARPEVKGLAGEMWASLSQFIEQDAKAPNSVVRAHLANMFVEVGRHLAGDAQIRADMNQGFVVALASFVESQKAGVSTFIADQVKRWDLAQLTRLIEMNIGRDLQYIRFNGMIIGGLAGVVLYVAERLFLVN
;
A
#
# COMPACT_ATOMS: atom_id res chain seq x y z
N ALA A 1 2.06 -27.22 57.81
CA ALA A 1 0.99 -26.25 57.49
C ALA A 1 1.26 -25.34 56.28
N ARG A 2 2.48 -25.28 55.70
CA ARG A 2 2.84 -24.33 54.60
C ARG A 2 2.72 -24.88 53.17
N ALA A 3 2.19 -26.09 52.97
CA ALA A 3 2.21 -26.77 51.67
C ALA A 3 0.91 -27.55 51.38
N ASP A 4 -0.25 -26.97 51.72
CA ASP A 4 -1.55 -27.55 51.37
C ASP A 4 -2.09 -26.89 50.08
N PRO A 5 -2.23 -27.63 48.97
CA PRO A 5 -2.74 -27.10 47.71
C PRO A 5 -4.14 -26.49 47.81
N ASP A 6 -4.99 -27.02 48.69
CA ASP A 6 -6.39 -26.62 48.86
C ASP A 6 -6.60 -25.62 50.02
N HIS A 7 -5.52 -24.93 50.42
CA HIS A 7 -5.59 -23.98 51.52
C HIS A 7 -6.58 -22.83 51.17
N PRO A 8 -7.58 -22.53 52.03
CA PRO A 8 -8.64 -21.57 51.73
C PRO A 8 -8.13 -20.14 51.42
N MET A 9 -7.03 -19.72 52.03
CA MET A 9 -6.37 -18.44 51.71
C MET A 9 -5.83 -18.38 50.26
N ARG A 10 -5.47 -19.53 49.66
CA ARG A 10 -4.96 -19.60 48.28
C ARG A 10 -6.10 -19.41 47.28
N ALA A 11 -7.25 -20.04 47.51
CA ALA A 11 -8.44 -19.84 46.71
C ALA A 11 -9.02 -18.42 46.81
N GLU A 12 -8.82 -17.74 47.94
CA GLU A 12 -9.18 -16.32 48.09
C GLU A 12 -8.19 -15.41 47.35
N PHE A 13 -6.90 -15.69 47.45
CA PHE A 13 -5.86 -14.98 46.69
C PHE A 13 -6.02 -15.15 45.17
N ASP A 14 -6.32 -16.35 44.69
CA ASP A 14 -6.51 -16.62 43.26
C ASP A 14 -7.72 -15.87 42.70
N ARG A 15 -8.83 -15.83 43.44
CA ARG A 15 -10.00 -15.01 43.08
C ARG A 15 -9.69 -13.52 43.07
N PHE A 16 -8.93 -13.05 44.05
CA PHE A 16 -8.45 -11.66 44.08
C PHE A 16 -7.54 -11.37 42.87
N ALA A 17 -6.59 -12.25 42.55
CA ALA A 17 -5.67 -12.10 41.44
C ALA A 17 -6.40 -12.07 40.09
N GLN A 18 -7.34 -12.98 39.86
CA GLN A 18 -8.16 -13.01 38.64
C GLN A 18 -8.99 -11.74 38.49
N GLY A 19 -9.68 -11.31 39.56
CA GLY A 19 -10.45 -10.06 39.54
C GLY A 19 -9.57 -8.82 39.37
N PHE A 20 -8.33 -8.86 39.85
CA PHE A 20 -7.35 -7.80 39.64
C PHE A 20 -6.89 -7.73 38.18
N VAL A 21 -6.64 -8.87 37.54
CA VAL A 21 -6.29 -8.95 36.10
C VAL A 21 -7.40 -8.41 35.21
N GLU A 22 -8.66 -8.76 35.49
CA GLU A 22 -9.81 -8.21 34.76
C GLU A 22 -9.94 -6.69 34.93
N LYS A 23 -9.75 -6.19 36.15
CA LYS A 23 -9.74 -4.76 36.45
C LYS A 23 -8.59 -4.04 35.74
N LEU A 24 -7.41 -4.64 35.64
CA LEU A 24 -6.28 -4.09 34.89
C LEU A 24 -6.62 -3.97 33.40
N ARG A 25 -7.29 -4.97 32.81
CA ARG A 25 -7.65 -4.98 31.39
C ARG A 25 -8.69 -3.92 31.02
N THR A 26 -9.64 -3.65 31.91
CA THR A 26 -10.83 -2.83 31.61
C THR A 26 -10.79 -1.42 32.20
N SER A 27 -9.94 -1.16 33.18
CA SER A 27 -9.92 0.14 33.87
C SER A 27 -9.12 1.20 33.13
N LYS A 28 -9.82 2.27 32.73
CA LYS A 28 -9.21 3.50 32.22
C LYS A 28 -8.26 4.16 33.23
N GLN A 29 -8.46 3.98 34.54
CA GLN A 29 -7.58 4.55 35.56
C GLN A 29 -6.22 3.83 35.60
N TYR A 30 -6.22 2.49 35.52
CA TYR A 30 -4.98 1.72 35.45
C TYR A 30 -4.24 1.97 34.14
N ALA A 31 -4.96 2.06 33.00
CA ALA A 31 -4.38 2.46 31.73
C ALA A 31 -3.70 3.84 31.82
N LYS A 32 -4.35 4.85 32.41
CA LYS A 32 -3.75 6.18 32.60
C LYS A 32 -2.51 6.15 33.50
N ARG A 33 -2.51 5.34 34.55
CA ARG A 33 -1.35 5.17 35.44
C ARG A 33 -0.18 4.47 34.73
N ALA A 34 -0.46 3.42 33.97
CA ALA A 34 0.54 2.72 33.16
C ALA A 34 1.13 3.65 32.09
N GLU A 35 0.27 4.41 31.39
CA GLU A 35 0.70 5.41 30.41
C GLU A 35 1.55 6.52 31.04
N LYS A 36 1.20 6.97 32.25
CA LYS A 36 2.02 7.93 33.00
C LYS A 36 3.38 7.32 33.33
N LEU A 37 3.41 6.11 33.90
CA LEU A 37 4.66 5.43 34.26
C LEU A 37 5.55 5.21 33.03
N LYS A 38 4.96 4.80 31.90
CA LYS A 38 5.65 4.65 30.61
C LYS A 38 6.27 5.97 30.17
N ARG A 39 5.51 7.07 30.19
CA ARG A 39 6.02 8.40 29.82
C ARG A 39 7.12 8.87 30.76
N ASP A 40 6.94 8.71 32.06
CA ASP A 40 7.91 9.12 33.07
C ASP A 40 9.22 8.33 32.93
N PHE A 41 9.13 7.04 32.58
CA PHE A 41 10.31 6.21 32.28
C PHE A 41 11.00 6.64 30.99
N LEU A 42 10.25 6.85 29.90
CA LEU A 42 10.79 7.30 28.61
C LEU A 42 11.30 8.75 28.63
N ALA A 43 10.83 9.58 29.56
CA ALA A 43 11.27 10.96 29.72
C ALA A 43 12.65 11.07 30.37
N ARG A 44 13.14 9.99 31.01
CA ARG A 44 14.46 9.96 31.64
C ARG A 44 15.56 10.14 30.60
N PRO A 45 16.45 11.13 30.76
CA PRO A 45 17.52 11.40 29.80
C PRO A 45 18.45 10.19 29.64
N GLU A 46 18.65 9.40 30.69
CA GLU A 46 19.47 8.18 30.67
C GLU A 46 18.89 7.10 29.75
N VAL A 47 17.55 6.95 29.75
CA VAL A 47 16.85 5.97 28.89
C VAL A 47 16.94 6.39 27.43
N LYS A 48 16.79 7.70 27.15
CA LYS A 48 16.94 8.23 25.79
C LYS A 48 18.37 8.11 25.28
N GLY A 49 19.36 8.42 26.12
CA GLY A 49 20.78 8.28 25.80
C GLY A 49 21.14 6.84 25.46
N LEU A 50 20.81 5.91 26.36
CA LEU A 50 21.06 4.48 26.15
C LEU A 50 20.35 3.95 24.89
N ALA A 51 19.09 4.32 24.68
CA ALA A 51 18.35 3.92 23.48
C ALA A 51 19.00 4.46 22.20
N GLY A 52 19.49 5.71 22.23
CA GLY A 52 20.21 6.33 21.12
C GLY A 52 21.53 5.63 20.82
N GLU A 53 22.32 5.31 21.84
CA GLU A 53 23.59 4.59 21.70
C GLU A 53 23.40 3.16 21.18
N MET A 54 22.42 2.44 21.73
CA MET A 54 22.03 1.12 21.23
C MET A 54 21.59 1.19 19.78
N TRP A 55 20.80 2.20 19.42
CA TRP A 55 20.32 2.40 18.06
C TRP A 55 21.46 2.72 17.08
N ALA A 56 22.37 3.60 17.48
CA ALA A 56 23.55 3.95 16.68
C ALA A 56 24.44 2.73 16.45
N SER A 57 24.73 1.97 17.52
CA SER A 57 25.52 0.74 17.45
C SER A 57 24.86 -0.32 16.55
N LEU A 58 23.56 -0.55 16.71
CA LEU A 58 22.81 -1.49 15.86
C LEU A 58 22.81 -1.04 14.40
N SER A 59 22.58 0.24 14.14
CA SER A 59 22.58 0.78 12.77
C SER A 59 23.94 0.63 12.11
N GLN A 60 25.00 0.94 12.85
CA GLN A 60 26.38 0.79 12.39
C GLN A 60 26.74 -0.68 12.12
N PHE A 61 26.33 -1.59 13.01
CA PHE A 61 26.50 -3.03 12.83
C PHE A 61 25.81 -3.52 11.55
N ILE A 62 24.54 -3.14 11.34
CA ILE A 62 23.77 -3.53 10.15
C ILE A 62 24.41 -2.95 8.89
N GLU A 63 24.84 -1.70 8.90
CA GLU A 63 25.47 -1.06 7.74
C GLU A 63 26.80 -1.74 7.37
N GLN A 64 27.62 -2.07 8.37
CA GLN A 64 28.88 -2.79 8.16
C GLN A 64 28.64 -4.22 7.67
N ASP A 65 27.72 -4.93 8.29
CA ASP A 65 27.40 -6.31 7.92
C ASP A 65 26.79 -6.36 6.50
N ALA A 66 25.94 -5.41 6.12
CA ALA A 66 25.34 -5.34 4.79
C ALA A 66 26.38 -5.14 3.67
N LYS A 67 27.46 -4.39 3.96
CA LYS A 67 28.59 -4.17 3.05
C LYS A 67 29.60 -5.33 3.04
N ALA A 68 29.56 -6.21 4.04
CA ALA A 68 30.47 -7.34 4.13
C ALA A 68 30.15 -8.39 3.05
N PRO A 69 31.18 -9.01 2.44
CA PRO A 69 30.98 -10.14 1.54
C PRO A 69 30.25 -11.31 2.21
N ASN A 70 30.50 -11.51 3.50
CA ASN A 70 29.97 -12.59 4.33
C ASN A 70 29.00 -12.03 5.39
N SER A 71 27.94 -11.35 4.94
CA SER A 71 26.92 -10.73 5.80
C SER A 71 26.18 -11.78 6.64
N VAL A 72 26.35 -11.71 7.97
CA VAL A 72 25.67 -12.59 8.93
C VAL A 72 24.19 -12.26 8.99
N VAL A 73 23.82 -10.97 8.91
CA VAL A 73 22.42 -10.52 8.88
C VAL A 73 21.73 -11.05 7.64
N ARG A 74 22.37 -11.00 6.47
CA ARG A 74 21.83 -11.56 5.23
C ARG A 74 21.64 -13.06 5.33
N ALA A 75 22.62 -13.79 5.87
CA ALA A 75 22.51 -15.23 6.06
C ALA A 75 21.36 -15.59 7.02
N HIS A 76 21.24 -14.87 8.14
CA HIS A 76 20.16 -15.08 9.10
C HIS A 76 18.78 -14.78 8.51
N LEU A 77 18.63 -13.64 7.82
CA LEU A 77 17.39 -13.27 7.16
C LEU A 77 17.02 -14.28 6.07
N ALA A 78 17.99 -14.71 5.25
CA ALA A 78 17.77 -15.73 4.23
C ALA A 78 17.27 -17.05 4.87
N ASN A 79 17.93 -17.51 5.93
CA ASN A 79 17.51 -18.72 6.65
C ASN A 79 16.12 -18.56 7.27
N MET A 80 15.81 -17.41 7.87
CA MET A 80 14.47 -17.14 8.39
C MET A 80 13.42 -17.17 7.28
N PHE A 81 13.68 -16.54 6.14
CA PHE A 81 12.75 -16.57 5.01
C PHE A 81 12.57 -17.97 4.42
N VAL A 82 13.64 -18.75 4.34
CA VAL A 82 13.57 -20.15 3.91
C VAL A 82 12.72 -20.97 4.89
N GLU A 83 12.90 -20.79 6.20
CA GLU A 83 12.14 -21.53 7.21
C GLU A 83 10.65 -21.14 7.19
N VAL A 84 10.37 -19.84 7.09
CA VAL A 84 8.99 -19.34 6.90
C VAL A 84 8.39 -19.93 5.63
N GLY A 85 9.10 -19.86 4.50
CA GLY A 85 8.64 -20.44 3.23
C GLY A 85 8.37 -21.94 3.32
N ARG A 86 9.22 -22.68 4.05
CA ARG A 86 9.04 -24.10 4.31
C ARG A 86 7.80 -24.39 5.15
N HIS A 87 7.57 -23.62 6.22
CA HIS A 87 6.36 -23.73 7.03
C HIS A 87 5.10 -23.41 6.24
N LEU A 88 5.13 -22.35 5.43
CA LEU A 88 4.01 -21.99 4.54
C LEU A 88 3.77 -23.06 3.48
N ALA A 89 4.81 -23.66 2.91
CA ALA A 89 4.66 -24.73 1.92
C ALA A 89 4.07 -26.01 2.55
N GLY A 90 4.48 -26.33 3.78
CA GLY A 90 4.09 -27.55 4.48
C GLY A 90 2.66 -27.55 5.05
N ASP A 91 2.09 -26.39 5.35
CA ASP A 91 0.81 -26.29 6.07
C ASP A 91 -0.23 -25.46 5.29
N ALA A 92 -1.30 -26.14 4.85
CA ALA A 92 -2.39 -25.51 4.12
C ALA A 92 -3.25 -24.57 4.97
N GLN A 93 -3.36 -24.84 6.27
CA GLN A 93 -4.15 -24.02 7.20
C GLN A 93 -3.42 -22.72 7.51
N ILE A 94 -2.11 -22.76 7.75
CA ILE A 94 -1.28 -21.55 7.94
C ILE A 94 -1.36 -20.63 6.71
N ARG A 95 -1.33 -21.20 5.50
CA ARG A 95 -1.49 -20.39 4.26
C ARG A 95 -2.85 -19.71 4.20
N ALA A 96 -3.92 -20.43 4.54
CA ALA A 96 -5.27 -19.88 4.52
C ALA A 96 -5.41 -18.72 5.53
N ASP A 97 -4.92 -18.91 6.75
CA ASP A 97 -4.96 -17.91 7.81
C ASP A 97 -4.13 -16.66 7.45
N MET A 98 -2.92 -16.84 6.90
CA MET A 98 -2.09 -15.72 6.43
C MET A 98 -2.74 -14.98 5.27
N ASN A 99 -3.30 -15.68 4.28
CA ASN A 99 -3.96 -15.05 3.16
C ASN A 99 -5.17 -14.21 3.63
N GLN A 100 -5.99 -14.76 4.53
CA GLN A 100 -7.11 -14.04 5.12
C GLN A 100 -6.63 -12.79 5.88
N GLY A 101 -5.57 -12.92 6.68
CA GLY A 101 -4.96 -11.80 7.39
C GLY A 101 -4.45 -10.70 6.45
N PHE A 102 -3.78 -11.08 5.36
CA PHE A 102 -3.31 -10.13 4.35
C PHE A 102 -4.46 -9.42 3.65
N VAL A 103 -5.52 -10.14 3.27
CA VAL A 103 -6.71 -9.55 2.65
C VAL A 103 -7.33 -8.49 3.58
N VAL A 104 -7.49 -8.81 4.87
CA VAL A 104 -8.05 -7.88 5.87
C VAL A 104 -7.15 -6.66 6.08
N ALA A 105 -5.84 -6.89 6.21
CA ALA A 105 -4.87 -5.81 6.41
C ALA A 105 -4.81 -4.87 5.19
N LEU A 106 -4.75 -5.44 3.99
CA LEU A 106 -4.69 -4.68 2.75
C LEU A 106 -6.00 -3.92 2.49
N ALA A 107 -7.15 -4.55 2.72
CA ALA A 107 -8.44 -3.88 2.62
C ALA A 107 -8.55 -2.70 3.60
N SER A 108 -8.12 -2.89 4.85
CA SER A 108 -8.11 -1.83 5.86
C SER A 108 -7.15 -0.69 5.50
N PHE A 109 -5.98 -1.03 4.95
CA PHE A 109 -5.02 -0.05 4.46
C PHE A 109 -5.60 0.75 3.30
N VAL A 110 -6.16 0.09 2.29
CA VAL A 110 -6.79 0.76 1.13
C VAL A 110 -7.93 1.67 1.58
N GLU A 111 -8.77 1.23 2.51
CA GLU A 111 -9.85 2.05 3.06
C GLU A 111 -9.29 3.29 3.78
N SER A 112 -8.22 3.14 4.56
CA SER A 112 -7.54 4.27 5.21
C SER A 112 -6.90 5.27 4.22
N GLN A 113 -6.53 4.80 3.04
CA GLN A 113 -5.86 5.58 1.98
C GLN A 113 -6.83 6.12 0.91
N LYS A 114 -8.12 5.75 0.94
CA LYS A 114 -9.13 6.21 -0.05
C LYS A 114 -9.21 7.73 -0.18
N ALA A 115 -9.00 8.48 0.90
CA ALA A 115 -8.94 9.94 0.85
C ALA A 115 -7.72 10.47 0.06
N GLY A 116 -6.60 9.73 0.09
CA GLY A 116 -5.37 10.08 -0.62
C GLY A 116 -5.41 9.78 -2.11
N VAL A 117 -6.04 8.67 -2.53
CA VAL A 117 -6.06 8.24 -3.94
C VAL A 117 -6.86 9.19 -4.83
N SER A 118 -8.04 9.62 -4.36
CA SER A 118 -8.87 10.65 -5.05
C SER A 118 -8.09 11.96 -5.22
N THR A 119 -7.44 12.41 -4.14
CA THR A 119 -6.64 13.65 -4.12
C THR A 119 -5.43 13.53 -5.05
N PHE A 120 -4.74 12.39 -5.06
CA PHE A 120 -3.59 12.13 -5.94
C PHE A 120 -3.96 12.11 -7.42
N ILE A 121 -5.08 11.47 -7.78
CA ILE A 121 -5.59 11.47 -9.16
C ILE A 121 -5.99 12.89 -9.56
N ALA A 122 -6.70 13.63 -8.70
CA ALA A 122 -7.09 15.00 -8.97
C ALA A 122 -5.88 15.93 -9.16
N ASP A 123 -4.86 15.79 -8.32
CA ASP A 123 -3.61 16.55 -8.43
C ASP A 123 -2.82 16.19 -9.69
N GLN A 124 -2.83 14.93 -10.13
CA GLN A 124 -2.18 14.56 -11.39
C GLN A 124 -2.92 15.05 -12.63
N VAL A 125 -4.25 14.95 -12.65
CA VAL A 125 -5.05 15.49 -13.76
C VAL A 125 -4.90 17.00 -13.86
N LYS A 126 -4.84 17.73 -12.72
CA LYS A 126 -4.56 19.17 -12.71
C LYS A 126 -3.16 19.54 -13.19
N ARG A 127 -2.19 18.62 -13.07
CA ARG A 127 -0.80 18.81 -13.52
C ARG A 127 -0.61 18.53 -15.00
N TRP A 128 -1.58 17.94 -15.68
CA TRP A 128 -1.53 17.80 -17.13
C TRP A 128 -1.68 19.17 -17.77
N ASP A 129 -0.65 19.58 -18.50
CA ASP A 129 -0.67 20.83 -19.24
C ASP A 129 -1.70 20.72 -20.39
N LEU A 130 -2.86 21.34 -20.16
CA LEU A 130 -3.97 21.41 -21.11
C LEU A 130 -3.53 21.98 -22.47
N ALA A 131 -2.49 22.81 -22.51
CA ALA A 131 -1.95 23.32 -23.77
C ALA A 131 -1.26 22.21 -24.57
N GLN A 132 -0.55 21.29 -23.90
CA GLN A 132 0.12 20.16 -24.53
C GLN A 132 -0.88 19.12 -25.06
N LEU A 133 -1.93 18.83 -24.28
CA LEU A 133 -3.03 17.96 -24.69
C LEU A 133 -3.81 18.55 -25.87
N THR A 134 -4.15 19.84 -25.82
CA THR A 134 -4.85 20.52 -26.92
C THR A 134 -4.02 20.48 -28.19
N ARG A 135 -2.70 20.73 -28.11
CA ARG A 135 -1.79 20.67 -29.26
C ARG A 135 -1.67 19.27 -29.84
N LEU A 136 -1.66 18.23 -29.01
CA LEU A 136 -1.66 16.83 -29.45
C LEU A 136 -2.97 16.43 -30.13
N ILE A 137 -4.10 16.91 -29.61
CA ILE A 137 -5.43 16.70 -30.17
C ILE A 137 -5.55 17.44 -31.51
N GLU A 138 -5.16 18.70 -31.57
CA GLU A 138 -5.21 19.53 -32.78
C GLU A 138 -4.29 18.99 -33.89
N MET A 139 -3.08 18.56 -33.54
CA MET A 139 -2.11 17.99 -34.48
C MET A 139 -2.55 16.62 -35.02
N ASN A 140 -3.30 15.83 -34.25
CA ASN A 140 -3.80 14.53 -34.70
C ASN A 140 -5.15 14.61 -35.42
N ILE A 141 -6.05 15.52 -35.04
CA ILE A 141 -7.40 15.65 -35.63
C ILE A 141 -7.38 16.46 -36.93
N GLY A 142 -6.44 17.40 -37.10
CA GLY A 142 -6.36 18.25 -38.29
C GLY A 142 -6.22 17.47 -39.61
N ARG A 143 -5.53 16.32 -39.60
CA ARG A 143 -5.32 15.48 -40.79
C ARG A 143 -6.60 14.75 -41.21
N ASP A 144 -7.36 14.22 -40.25
CA ASP A 144 -8.57 13.43 -40.51
C ASP A 144 -9.71 14.29 -41.07
N LEU A 145 -9.89 15.52 -40.56
CA LEU A 145 -10.87 16.45 -41.14
C LEU A 145 -10.52 16.86 -42.58
N GLN A 146 -9.23 16.95 -42.91
CA GLN A 146 -8.79 17.26 -44.28
C GLN A 146 -9.04 16.09 -45.24
N TYR A 147 -8.91 14.83 -44.78
CA TYR A 147 -9.22 13.65 -45.61
C TYR A 147 -10.68 13.60 -46.05
N ILE A 148 -11.63 13.91 -45.16
CA ILE A 148 -13.05 13.97 -45.53
C ILE A 148 -13.29 15.03 -46.61
N ARG A 149 -12.68 16.21 -46.46
CA ARG A 149 -12.81 17.31 -47.44
C ARG A 149 -12.20 16.96 -48.79
N PHE A 150 -11.02 16.35 -48.79
CA PHE A 150 -10.33 15.93 -50.00
C PHE A 150 -11.10 14.83 -50.75
N ASN A 151 -11.57 13.81 -50.04
CA ASN A 151 -12.39 12.75 -50.63
C ASN A 151 -13.70 13.29 -51.20
N GLY A 152 -14.33 14.26 -50.52
CA GLY A 152 -15.53 14.94 -51.02
C GLY A 152 -15.30 15.67 -52.34
N MET A 153 -14.18 16.41 -52.47
CA MET A 153 -13.83 17.10 -53.72
C MET A 153 -13.52 16.12 -54.86
N ILE A 154 -12.84 15.00 -54.58
CA ILE A 154 -12.53 13.98 -55.59
C ILE A 154 -13.79 13.31 -56.10
N ILE A 155 -14.65 12.83 -55.20
CA ILE A 155 -15.88 12.12 -55.58
C ILE A 155 -16.83 13.07 -56.31
N GLY A 156 -17.00 14.30 -55.82
CA GLY A 156 -17.82 15.32 -56.48
C GLY A 156 -17.29 15.70 -57.87
N GLY A 157 -15.97 15.86 -58.01
CA GLY A 157 -15.33 16.13 -59.29
C GLY A 157 -15.50 14.99 -60.31
N LEU A 158 -15.27 13.75 -59.88
CA LEU A 158 -15.47 12.57 -60.73
C LEU A 158 -16.94 12.40 -61.14
N ALA A 159 -17.87 12.57 -60.20
CA ALA A 159 -19.31 12.51 -60.49
C ALA A 159 -19.72 13.60 -61.50
N GLY A 160 -19.20 14.82 -61.36
CA GLY A 160 -19.44 15.91 -62.32
C GLY A 160 -18.90 15.61 -63.71
N VAL A 161 -17.68 15.07 -63.83
CA VAL A 161 -17.11 14.65 -65.12
C VAL A 161 -17.93 13.54 -65.76
N VAL A 162 -18.34 12.53 -64.98
CA VAL A 162 -19.18 11.43 -65.47
C VAL A 162 -20.53 11.94 -65.98
N LEU A 163 -21.18 12.83 -65.22
CA LEU A 163 -22.46 13.43 -65.62
C LEU A 163 -22.31 14.27 -66.89
N TYR A 164 -21.27 15.10 -66.99
CA TYR A 164 -21.01 15.92 -68.17
C TYR A 164 -20.74 15.07 -69.42
N VAL A 165 -19.96 13.98 -69.28
CA VAL A 165 -19.69 13.05 -70.38
C VAL A 165 -20.96 12.29 -70.78
N ALA A 166 -21.77 11.85 -69.81
CA ALA A 166 -23.05 11.19 -70.09
C ALA A 166 -24.03 12.11 -70.80
N GLU A 167 -24.18 13.35 -70.34
CA GLU A 167 -25.00 14.39 -70.99
C GLU A 167 -24.54 14.62 -72.42
N ARG A 168 -23.23 14.77 -72.65
CA ARG A 168 -22.68 15.02 -73.98
C ARG A 168 -22.79 13.83 -74.92
N LEU A 169 -22.71 12.59 -74.43
CA LEU A 169 -22.92 11.38 -75.23
C LEU A 169 -24.39 11.16 -75.58
N PHE A 170 -25.31 11.47 -74.67
CA PHE A 170 -26.75 11.33 -74.91
C PHE A 170 -27.36 12.46 -75.77
N LEU A 171 -26.79 13.68 -75.75
CA LEU A 171 -27.27 14.80 -76.57
C LEU A 171 -26.66 14.83 -77.98
N VAL A 172 -25.59 14.07 -78.24
CA VAL A 172 -24.91 13.99 -79.54
C VAL A 172 -25.34 12.76 -80.36
N ASN A 173 -26.21 11.92 -79.80
CA ASN A 173 -26.82 10.75 -80.47
C ASN A 173 -28.34 10.94 -80.61
#